data_AF-A0A453J1E5-F1
#
_entry.id   AF-A0A453J1E5-F1
#
_cell.length_a   1.000
_cell.length_b   1.000
_cell.length_c   1.000
_cell.angle_alpha   90.00
_cell.angle_beta   90.00
_cell.angle_gamma   90.00
#
_symmetry.space_group_name_H-M   'P 1'
#
loop_
_entity.id
_entity.type
_entity.pdbx_description
1 polymer ?
#
loop_
_entity_poly.entity_id
_entity_poly.type
_entity_poly.pdbx_seq_one_letter_code
_entity_poly.pdbx_strand_id
1 'polypeptide(L)'
;MECNKDEALRAKEIAERKFQSRDLQGAKKFALKAKALFPDLEGIVQLITTLDVYLTSEVKIAGGKDWYSILSVDMSADDETLKKQYRKLVLQLHPDKNKSVGAEGAFQMVQEAWTVLSDKTKRALFDQKRKLIAMQQKTSQSNKTSAANGFEHFAAKAPASKASANKEKTGSATSAVR
;
A
#
# COMPACT_ATOMS: atom_id res chain seq x y z
N MET A 1 -38.59 0.60 17.59
CA MET A 1 -37.40 1.05 16.82
C MET A 1 -36.18 1.34 17.69
N GLU A 2 -36.29 1.35 19.04
CA GLU A 2 -35.17 1.64 19.95
C GLU A 2 -34.06 0.57 19.96
N CYS A 3 -34.37 -0.71 19.72
CA CYS A 3 -33.37 -1.78 19.71
C CYS A 3 -32.21 -1.58 18.71
N ASN A 4 -32.45 -0.93 17.57
CA ASN A 4 -31.41 -0.71 16.57
C ASN A 4 -30.39 0.36 17.04
N LYS A 5 -30.86 1.35 17.81
CA LYS A 5 -29.99 2.39 18.39
C LYS A 5 -29.12 1.81 19.51
N ASP A 6 -29.69 1.00 20.39
CA ASP A 6 -28.94 0.33 21.45
C ASP A 6 -27.90 -0.64 20.90
N GLU A 7 -28.25 -1.41 19.86
CA GLU A 7 -27.28 -2.30 19.22
C GLU A 7 -26.17 -1.51 18.50
N ALA A 8 -26.50 -0.40 17.85
CA ALA A 8 -25.50 0.48 17.23
C ALA A 8 -24.54 1.09 18.27
N LEU A 9 -25.05 1.52 19.43
CA LEU A 9 -24.23 2.00 20.55
C LEU A 9 -23.31 0.91 21.09
N ARG A 10 -23.80 -0.31 21.31
CA ARG A 10 -22.97 -1.45 21.72
C ARG A 10 -21.87 -1.74 20.69
N ALA A 11 -22.21 -1.71 19.40
CA ALA A 11 -21.23 -1.92 18.32
C ALA A 11 -20.17 -0.80 18.28
N LYS A 12 -20.55 0.46 18.51
CA LYS A 12 -19.60 1.58 18.65
C LYS A 12 -18.64 1.37 19.82
N GLU A 13 -19.15 1.00 20.98
CA GLU A 13 -18.33 0.76 22.17
C GLU A 13 -17.34 -0.40 21.96
N ILE A 14 -17.77 -1.48 21.31
CA ILE A 14 -16.87 -2.59 20.94
C ILE A 14 -15.77 -2.11 19.98
N ALA A 15 -16.09 -1.23 19.04
CA ALA A 15 -15.09 -0.66 18.14
C ALA A 15 -14.04 0.16 18.90
N GLU A 16 -14.45 0.98 19.86
CA GLU A 16 -13.54 1.77 20.72
C GLU A 16 -12.65 0.87 21.58
N ARG A 17 -13.20 -0.20 22.16
CA ARG A 17 -12.44 -1.20 22.92
C ARG A 17 -11.40 -1.91 22.05
N LYS A 18 -11.78 -2.30 20.82
CA LYS A 18 -10.86 -2.94 19.87
C LYS A 18 -9.74 -2.00 19.41
N PHE A 19 -10.02 -0.71 19.26
CA PHE A 19 -9.00 0.29 18.97
C PHE A 19 -7.93 0.33 20.07
N GLN A 20 -8.34 0.33 21.34
CA GLN A 20 -7.42 0.28 22.48
C GLN A 20 -6.59 -1.02 22.52
N SER A 21 -7.19 -2.15 22.10
CA SER A 21 -6.49 -3.43 21.93
C SER A 21 -5.58 -3.50 20.69
N ARG A 22 -5.38 -2.40 19.95
CA ARG A 22 -4.65 -2.32 18.67
C ARG A 22 -5.22 -3.17 17.54
N ASP A 23 -6.45 -3.67 17.67
CA ASP A 23 -7.17 -4.36 16.60
C ASP A 23 -7.96 -3.35 15.76
N LEU A 24 -7.25 -2.61 14.89
CA LEU A 24 -7.84 -1.57 14.04
C LEU A 24 -8.81 -2.15 13.00
N GLN A 25 -8.51 -3.34 12.48
CA GLN A 25 -9.36 -4.01 11.49
C GLN A 25 -10.69 -4.46 12.11
N GLY A 26 -10.63 -5.05 13.29
CA GLY A 26 -11.83 -5.38 14.06
C GLY A 26 -12.60 -4.13 14.42
N ALA A 27 -11.93 -3.08 14.91
CA ALA A 27 -12.57 -1.80 15.23
C ALA A 27 -13.36 -1.24 14.04
N LYS A 28 -12.76 -1.23 12.84
CA LYS A 28 -13.43 -0.74 11.61
C LYS A 28 -14.67 -1.56 11.25
N LYS A 29 -14.62 -2.89 11.38
CA LYS A 29 -15.78 -3.76 11.12
C LYS A 29 -16.95 -3.43 12.03
N PHE A 30 -16.68 -3.26 13.33
CA PHE A 30 -17.72 -2.91 14.30
C PHE A 30 -18.26 -1.49 14.12
N ALA A 31 -17.40 -0.53 13.77
CA ALA A 31 -17.83 0.83 13.44
C ALA A 31 -18.73 0.87 12.18
N LEU A 32 -18.38 0.11 11.14
CA LEU A 32 -19.25 -0.04 9.95
C LEU A 32 -20.57 -0.73 10.29
N LYS A 33 -20.57 -1.74 11.16
CA LYS A 33 -21.80 -2.37 11.65
C LYS A 33 -22.69 -1.35 12.37
N ALA A 34 -22.13 -0.55 13.28
CA ALA A 34 -22.87 0.50 13.97
C ALA A 34 -23.50 1.51 12.99
N LYS A 35 -22.75 1.94 11.96
CA LYS A 35 -23.27 2.83 10.90
C LYS A 35 -24.39 2.18 10.09
N ALA A 36 -24.30 0.88 9.80
CA ALA A 36 -25.34 0.16 9.07
C ALA A 36 -26.63 -0.01 9.88
N LEU A 37 -26.50 -0.19 11.20
CA LEU A 37 -27.64 -0.30 12.13
C LEU A 37 -28.31 1.05 12.37
N PHE A 38 -27.51 2.12 12.53
CA PHE A 38 -28.00 3.47 12.77
C PHE A 38 -27.04 4.50 12.17
N PRO A 39 -27.28 4.99 10.94
CA PRO A 39 -26.38 5.93 10.27
C PRO A 39 -26.35 7.33 10.91
N ASP A 40 -27.44 7.73 11.58
CA ASP A 40 -27.55 8.98 12.33
C ASP A 40 -26.93 8.90 13.73
N LEU A 41 -26.19 7.82 14.03
CA LEU A 41 -25.53 7.67 15.33
C LEU A 41 -24.46 8.74 15.50
N GLU A 42 -24.58 9.52 16.58
CA GLU A 42 -23.62 10.58 16.86
C GLU A 42 -22.19 10.04 17.02
N GLY A 43 -21.26 10.65 16.28
CA GLY A 43 -19.84 10.31 16.34
C GLY A 43 -19.45 9.08 15.50
N ILE A 44 -20.39 8.35 14.87
CA ILE A 44 -20.01 7.11 14.18
C ILE A 44 -19.17 7.37 12.93
N VAL A 45 -19.52 8.42 12.17
CA VAL A 45 -18.77 8.81 10.99
C VAL A 45 -17.36 9.25 11.39
N GLN A 46 -17.24 10.02 12.47
CA GLN A 46 -15.98 10.48 13.03
C GLN A 46 -15.09 9.32 13.47
N LEU A 47 -15.66 8.34 14.17
CA LEU A 47 -14.94 7.12 14.57
C LEU A 47 -14.43 6.34 13.35
N ILE A 48 -15.27 6.15 12.33
CA ILE A 48 -14.86 5.48 11.09
C ILE A 48 -13.71 6.24 10.41
N THR A 49 -13.81 7.56 10.30
CA THR A 49 -12.76 8.40 9.72
C THR A 49 -11.45 8.29 10.50
N THR A 50 -11.50 8.34 11.83
CA THR A 50 -10.32 8.13 12.69
C THR A 50 -9.68 6.77 12.40
N LEU A 51 -10.46 5.69 12.41
CA LEU A 51 -9.97 4.34 12.17
C LEU A 51 -9.36 4.18 10.77
N ASP A 52 -9.93 4.83 9.77
CA ASP A 52 -9.39 4.81 8.40
C ASP A 52 -8.02 5.47 8.30
N VAL A 53 -7.84 6.63 8.96
CA VAL A 53 -6.54 7.31 9.05
C VAL A 53 -5.49 6.43 9.75
N TYR A 54 -5.85 5.77 10.86
CA TYR A 54 -4.92 4.87 11.53
C TYR A 54 -4.55 3.66 10.65
N LEU A 55 -5.52 3.05 9.98
CA LEU A 55 -5.27 1.91 9.11
C LEU A 55 -4.37 2.26 7.92
N THR A 56 -4.60 3.41 7.29
CA THR A 56 -3.74 3.90 6.20
C THR A 56 -2.34 4.27 6.70
N SER A 57 -2.20 4.74 7.94
CA SER A 57 -0.90 5.04 8.54
C SER A 57 -0.05 3.80 8.86
N GLU A 58 -0.67 2.66 9.17
CA GLU A 58 0.02 1.39 9.42
C GLU A 58 0.59 0.79 8.12
N VAL A 59 -0.04 1.07 6.97
CA VAL A 59 0.42 0.62 5.66
C VAL A 59 1.56 1.52 5.18
N LYS A 60 2.79 1.11 5.48
CA LYS A 60 3.99 1.81 5.01
C LYS A 60 4.30 1.44 3.56
N ILE A 61 4.17 2.41 2.65
CA ILE A 61 4.57 2.24 1.25
C ILE A 61 5.95 2.86 1.07
N ALA A 62 6.89 2.09 0.53
CA ALA A 62 8.24 2.58 0.23
C ALA A 62 8.97 3.19 1.45
N GLY A 63 8.89 2.53 2.61
CA GLY A 63 9.62 2.92 3.82
C GLY A 63 9.09 4.18 4.54
N GLY A 64 7.96 4.74 4.09
CA GLY A 64 7.31 5.91 4.68
C GLY A 64 5.80 5.78 4.77
N LYS A 65 5.18 6.80 5.38
CA LYS A 65 3.72 6.95 5.44
C LYS A 65 3.23 7.47 4.10
N ASP A 66 2.13 6.93 3.60
CA ASP A 66 1.52 7.42 2.37
C ASP A 66 0.55 8.56 2.68
N TRP A 67 1.02 9.80 2.49
CA TRP A 67 0.23 11.00 2.75
C TRP A 67 -1.02 11.11 1.87
N TYR A 68 -1.00 10.55 0.66
CA TYR A 68 -2.17 10.53 -0.22
C TYR A 68 -3.27 9.62 0.35
N SER A 69 -2.86 8.43 0.79
CA SER A 69 -3.75 7.46 1.43
C SER A 69 -4.35 8.00 2.74
N ILE A 70 -3.56 8.71 3.56
CA ILE A 70 -4.04 9.34 4.80
C ILE A 70 -5.11 10.40 4.53
N LEU A 71 -4.98 11.17 3.45
CA LEU A 71 -6.00 12.14 3.03
C LEU A 71 -7.14 11.51 2.22
N SER A 72 -7.14 10.19 2.03
CA SER A 72 -8.10 9.46 1.19
C SER A 72 -8.22 10.03 -0.23
N VAL A 73 -7.08 10.44 -0.80
CA VAL A 73 -6.99 10.96 -2.17
C VAL A 73 -6.11 10.05 -3.02
N ASP A 74 -6.42 10.02 -4.32
CA ASP A 74 -5.55 9.36 -5.28
C ASP A 74 -4.26 10.19 -5.50
N MET A 75 -3.18 9.52 -5.90
CA MET A 75 -1.91 10.18 -6.24
C MET A 75 -2.06 11.14 -7.43
N SER A 76 -2.97 10.82 -8.36
CA SER A 76 -3.35 11.63 -9.52
C SER A 76 -4.31 12.78 -9.17
N ALA A 77 -4.71 12.94 -7.90
CA ALA A 77 -5.67 13.96 -7.52
C ALA A 77 -5.11 15.38 -7.75
N ASP A 78 -5.99 16.24 -8.26
CA ASP A 78 -5.73 17.67 -8.42
C ASP A 78 -5.66 18.39 -7.06
N ASP A 79 -4.99 19.54 -7.04
CA ASP A 79 -4.86 20.40 -5.86
C ASP A 79 -6.23 20.81 -5.28
N GLU A 80 -7.24 21.03 -6.13
CA GLU A 80 -8.60 21.33 -5.67
C GLU A 80 -9.24 20.17 -4.92
N THR A 81 -9.06 18.94 -5.43
CA THR A 81 -9.59 17.73 -4.80
C THR A 81 -8.90 17.48 -3.46
N LEU A 82 -7.58 17.67 -3.41
CA LEU A 82 -6.78 17.60 -2.19
C LEU A 82 -7.31 18.57 -1.13
N LYS A 83 -7.49 19.84 -1.49
CA LYS A 83 -7.99 20.88 -0.57
C LYS A 83 -9.42 20.62 -0.11
N LYS A 84 -10.27 20.05 -0.96
CA LYS A 84 -11.65 19.68 -0.61
C LYS A 84 -11.67 18.54 0.40
N GLN A 85 -10.88 17.48 0.18
CA GLN A 85 -10.83 16.36 1.12
C GLN A 85 -10.20 16.76 2.45
N TYR A 86 -9.12 17.54 2.44
CA TYR A 86 -8.53 18.05 3.66
C TYR A 86 -9.54 18.82 4.53
N ARG A 87 -10.28 19.76 3.93
CA ARG A 87 -11.33 20.52 4.64
C ARG A 87 -12.40 19.60 5.23
N LYS A 88 -12.81 18.57 4.50
CA LYS A 88 -13.78 17.58 4.98
C LYS A 88 -13.24 16.79 6.17
N LEU A 89 -12.01 16.30 6.09
CA LEU A 89 -11.37 15.53 7.17
C LEU A 89 -11.16 16.37 8.42
N VAL A 90 -10.69 17.62 8.28
CA VAL A 90 -10.53 18.55 9.40
C VAL A 90 -11.84 18.78 10.13
N LEU A 91 -12.94 19.02 9.40
CA LEU A 91 -14.26 19.22 10.02
C LEU A 91 -14.78 17.97 10.74
N GLN A 92 -14.44 16.78 10.24
CA GLN A 92 -14.84 15.51 10.85
C GLN A 92 -13.97 15.14 12.06
N LEU A 93 -12.68 15.45 12.02
CA LEU A 93 -11.71 15.06 13.04
C LEU A 93 -11.41 16.18 14.05
N HIS A 94 -12.02 17.36 13.90
CA HIS A 94 -11.79 18.49 14.79
C HIS A 94 -12.06 18.09 16.26
N PRO A 95 -11.15 18.36 17.20
CA PRO A 95 -11.26 17.89 18.59
C PRO A 95 -12.50 18.43 19.32
N ASP A 96 -13.04 19.58 18.89
CA ASP A 96 -14.29 20.13 19.44
C ASP A 96 -15.51 19.26 19.13
N LYS A 97 -15.59 18.71 17.91
CA LYS A 97 -16.73 17.92 17.43
C LYS A 97 -16.50 16.41 17.54
N ASN A 98 -15.25 15.97 17.61
CA ASN A 98 -14.87 14.56 17.66
C ASN A 98 -14.24 14.22 19.00
N LYS A 99 -15.04 13.61 19.89
CA LYS A 99 -14.59 13.10 21.20
C LYS A 99 -14.24 11.61 21.16
N SER A 100 -14.10 11.01 19.97
CA SER A 100 -13.76 9.61 19.82
C SER A 100 -12.29 9.32 20.13
N VAL A 101 -12.01 8.09 20.52
CA VAL A 101 -10.65 7.60 20.79
C VAL A 101 -9.74 7.80 19.58
N GLY A 102 -8.54 8.33 19.80
CA GLY A 102 -7.54 8.57 18.75
C GLY A 102 -7.84 9.74 17.80
N ALA A 103 -8.90 10.53 18.02
CA ALA A 103 -9.24 11.66 17.15
C ALA A 103 -8.07 12.65 16.97
N GLU A 104 -7.37 12.98 18.06
CA GLU A 104 -6.21 13.87 18.04
C GLU A 104 -5.06 13.33 17.18
N GLY A 105 -4.72 12.04 17.35
CA GLY A 105 -3.66 11.41 16.57
C GLY A 105 -4.00 11.35 15.08
N ALA A 106 -5.24 11.01 14.73
CA ALA A 106 -5.70 11.03 13.34
C ALA A 106 -5.68 12.46 12.77
N PHE A 107 -6.11 13.46 13.55
CA PHE A 107 -6.07 14.86 13.15
C PHE A 107 -4.63 15.34 12.88
N GLN A 108 -3.68 14.95 13.73
CA GLN A 108 -2.28 15.27 13.54
C GLN A 108 -1.73 14.65 12.23
N MET A 109 -2.02 13.38 11.94
CA MET A 109 -1.58 12.74 10.70
C MET A 109 -2.14 13.44 9.46
N VAL A 110 -3.40 13.88 9.50
CA VAL A 110 -4.04 14.65 8.43
C VAL A 110 -3.37 16.02 8.23
N GLN A 111 -3.00 16.70 9.31
CA GLN A 111 -2.26 17.98 9.24
C GLN A 111 -0.85 17.80 8.68
N GLU A 112 -0.13 16.75 9.09
CA GLU A 112 1.19 16.41 8.56
C GLU A 112 1.11 16.14 7.05
N ALA A 113 0.15 15.33 6.62
CA ALA A 113 -0.09 15.02 5.22
C ALA A 113 -0.35 16.30 4.40
N TRP A 114 -1.21 17.19 4.91
CA TRP A 114 -1.50 18.46 4.27
C TRP A 114 -0.28 19.37 4.17
N THR A 115 0.56 19.43 5.20
CA THR A 115 1.78 20.25 5.22
C THR A 115 2.77 19.84 4.12
N VAL A 116 2.80 18.56 3.76
CA VAL A 116 3.64 18.03 2.68
C VAL A 116 2.99 18.19 1.31
N LEU A 117 1.68 17.89 1.20
CA LEU A 117 0.99 17.83 -0.10
C LEU A 117 0.45 19.18 -0.59
N SER A 118 0.21 20.14 0.30
CA SER A 118 -0.30 21.47 -0.07
C SER A 118 0.74 22.35 -0.76
N ASP A 119 2.03 22.13 -0.50
CA ASP A 119 3.13 22.83 -1.14
C ASP A 119 3.62 22.01 -2.34
N LYS A 120 3.50 22.58 -3.54
CA LYS A 120 3.91 21.93 -4.80
C LYS A 120 5.37 21.47 -4.78
N THR A 121 6.25 22.23 -4.14
CA THR A 121 7.68 21.92 -4.02
C THR A 121 7.88 20.69 -3.13
N LYS A 122 7.24 20.67 -1.96
CA LYS A 122 7.31 19.54 -1.03
C LYS A 122 6.65 18.28 -1.59
N ARG A 123 5.52 18.42 -2.30
CA ARG A 123 4.84 17.34 -3.00
C ARG A 123 5.75 16.72 -4.06
N ALA A 124 6.40 17.53 -4.89
CA ALA A 124 7.35 17.05 -5.89
C ALA A 124 8.53 16.28 -5.28
N LEU A 125 9.12 16.81 -4.19
CA LEU A 125 10.21 16.14 -3.47
C LEU A 125 9.75 14.81 -2.84
N PHE A 126 8.54 14.78 -2.29
CA PHE A 126 7.96 13.56 -1.73
C PHE A 126 7.73 12.50 -2.81
N ASP A 127 7.15 12.88 -3.95
CA ASP A 127 6.91 11.99 -5.08
C ASP A 127 8.21 11.46 -5.68
N GLN A 128 9.24 12.32 -5.79
CA GLN A 128 10.58 11.92 -6.23
C GLN A 128 11.20 10.90 -5.27
N LYS A 129 11.17 11.18 -3.95
CA LYS A 129 11.69 10.26 -2.93
C LYS A 129 10.98 8.90 -2.97
N ARG A 130 9.65 8.89 -3.11
CA ARG A 130 8.86 7.65 -3.22
C ARG A 130 9.24 6.85 -4.47
N LYS A 131 9.42 7.50 -5.62
CA LYS A 131 9.88 6.86 -6.86
C LYS A 131 11.27 6.23 -6.70
N LEU A 132 12.21 6.95 -6.07
CA LEU A 132 13.57 6.46 -5.82
C LEU A 132 13.57 5.20 -4.93
N ILE A 133 12.77 5.19 -3.87
CA ILE A 133 12.69 4.02 -2.98
C ILE A 133 12.04 2.83 -3.71
N ALA A 134 10.98 3.06 -4.49
CA ALA A 134 10.36 2.01 -5.29
C ALA A 134 11.34 1.42 -6.35
N MET A 135 12.23 2.25 -6.91
CA MET A 135 13.29 1.79 -7.81
C MET A 135 14.37 0.98 -7.09
N GLN A 136 14.82 1.42 -5.90
CA GLN A 136 15.81 0.69 -5.10
C GLN A 136 15.33 -0.69 -4.64
N GLN A 137 14.03 -0.83 -4.35
CA GLN A 137 13.44 -2.13 -3.99
C GLN A 137 13.43 -3.11 -5.17
N LYS A 138 13.26 -2.63 -6.41
CA LYS A 138 13.32 -3.46 -7.62
C LYS A 138 14.74 -3.95 -7.93
N THR A 139 15.77 -3.13 -7.69
CA THR A 139 17.18 -3.53 -7.92
C THR A 139 17.68 -4.58 -6.93
N SER A 140 17.15 -4.61 -5.69
CA SER A 140 17.56 -5.58 -4.67
C SER A 140 16.91 -6.98 -4.82
N GLN A 141 15.82 -7.10 -5.57
CA GLN A 141 15.21 -8.40 -5.90
C GLN A 141 15.82 -9.08 -7.14
N SER A 142 16.56 -8.35 -7.97
CA SER A 142 17.27 -8.93 -9.13
C SER A 142 18.56 -9.68 -8.76
N ASN A 143 19.09 -9.51 -7.54
CA ASN A 143 20.33 -10.17 -7.10
C ASN A 143 20.10 -11.45 -6.27
N LYS A 144 18.89 -12.02 -6.26
CA LYS A 144 18.57 -13.31 -5.62
C LYS A 144 18.17 -14.43 -6.59
N THR A 145 18.57 -14.35 -7.87
CA THR A 145 18.46 -15.49 -8.82
C THR A 145 19.72 -15.74 -9.65
N SER A 146 20.88 -15.17 -9.27
CA SER A 146 22.14 -15.35 -10.00
C SER A 146 23.23 -16.04 -9.17
N ALA A 147 22.85 -16.99 -8.32
CA ALA A 147 23.78 -17.80 -7.52
C ALA A 147 23.41 -19.30 -7.46
N ALA A 148 22.74 -19.80 -8.51
CA ALA A 148 22.54 -21.24 -8.70
C ALA A 148 22.34 -21.49 -10.20
N ASN A 149 23.44 -21.52 -10.95
CA ASN A 149 23.65 -22.26 -12.20
C ASN A 149 25.09 -22.02 -12.66
N GLY A 150 26.02 -22.30 -11.74
CA GLY A 150 27.43 -22.50 -12.08
C GLY A 150 27.60 -23.93 -12.56
N PHE A 151 27.80 -24.07 -13.86
CA PHE A 151 28.78 -24.97 -14.48
C PHE A 151 28.95 -26.37 -13.84
N GLU A 152 28.10 -27.33 -14.22
CA GLU A 152 28.42 -28.75 -14.14
C GLU A 152 27.72 -29.48 -15.30
N HIS A 153 28.35 -29.50 -16.47
CA HIS A 153 28.23 -30.61 -17.44
C HIS A 153 29.30 -30.51 -18.55
N PHE A 154 30.56 -30.75 -18.19
CA PHE A 154 31.60 -31.11 -19.15
C PHE A 154 31.93 -32.60 -19.00
N ALA A 155 32.13 -33.26 -20.15
CA ALA A 155 32.56 -34.65 -20.34
C ALA A 155 31.50 -35.75 -20.22
N ALA A 156 30.73 -35.88 -21.30
CA ALA A 156 30.15 -37.14 -21.72
C ALA A 156 31.22 -38.17 -22.09
N LYS A 157 31.03 -39.40 -21.60
CA LYS A 157 31.09 -40.67 -22.35
C LYS A 157 32.43 -41.04 -23.02
N ALA A 158 33.16 -41.98 -22.40
CA ALA A 158 34.13 -42.83 -23.08
C ALA A 158 33.42 -44.07 -23.70
N PRO A 159 33.39 -44.23 -25.03
CA PRO A 159 33.25 -45.52 -25.66
C PRO A 159 34.62 -46.08 -26.03
N ALA A 160 34.80 -47.36 -25.74
CA ALA A 160 35.98 -48.13 -26.08
C ALA A 160 36.16 -48.28 -27.60
N SER A 161 37.43 -48.26 -28.00
CA SER A 161 38.04 -49.08 -29.07
C SER A 161 37.87 -48.67 -30.55
N LYS A 162 39.04 -48.71 -31.23
CA LYS A 162 39.35 -48.96 -32.65
C LYS A 162 39.25 -47.80 -33.67
N ALA A 163 40.44 -47.26 -33.95
CA ALA A 163 41.16 -47.20 -35.24
C ALA A 163 40.45 -46.84 -36.57
N SER A 164 41.26 -46.20 -37.43
CA SER A 164 41.12 -45.95 -38.89
C SER A 164 40.50 -44.58 -39.22
N ALA A 165 41.30 -43.54 -39.51
CA ALA A 165 42.08 -43.26 -40.73
C ALA A 165 41.24 -42.70 -41.90
N ASN A 166 41.78 -41.60 -42.45
CA ASN A 166 41.63 -41.02 -43.79
C ASN A 166 40.47 -40.04 -44.12
N LYS A 167 40.88 -38.76 -44.24
CA LYS A 167 41.17 -38.04 -45.50
C LYS A 167 40.00 -37.52 -46.35
N GLU A 168 40.00 -36.17 -46.44
CA GLU A 168 39.55 -35.34 -47.59
C GLU A 168 38.05 -35.44 -47.96
N LYS A 169 37.35 -34.50 -48.59
CA LYS A 169 37.68 -33.28 -49.33
C LYS A 169 36.34 -32.53 -49.56
N THR A 170 36.39 -31.20 -49.51
CA THR A 170 35.74 -30.23 -50.43
C THR A 170 34.27 -30.33 -50.86
N GLY A 171 33.63 -29.16 -50.89
CA GLY A 171 32.60 -28.78 -51.87
C GLY A 171 31.27 -28.40 -51.22
N SER A 172 30.91 -27.11 -51.09
CA SER A 172 30.44 -26.19 -52.15
C SER A 172 28.97 -26.40 -52.54
N ALA A 173 28.29 -25.26 -52.74
CA ALA A 173 27.10 -25.04 -53.58
C ALA A 173 25.74 -25.28 -52.87
N THR A 174 25.01 -24.25 -52.40
CA THR A 174 24.24 -23.17 -53.09
C THR A 174 22.76 -23.52 -53.29
N SER A 175 21.90 -22.54 -52.94
CA SER A 175 20.69 -22.12 -53.67
C SER A 175 19.53 -23.14 -53.73
N ALA A 176 18.24 -22.83 -53.85
CA ALA A 176 17.45 -21.60 -53.97
C ALA A 176 16.02 -21.99 -53.55
N VAL A 177 15.24 -21.08 -52.97
CA VAL A 177 14.05 -20.46 -53.59
C VAL A 177 13.06 -21.43 -54.24
N ARG A 178 11.89 -21.60 -53.62
CA ARG A 178 10.62 -21.03 -54.13
C ARG A 178 9.54 -21.03 -53.06
#